data_AF-Q1YZ14-F1
#
_entry.id   AF-Q1YZ14-F1
#
_cell.length_a   1.000
_cell.length_b   1.000
_cell.length_c   1.000
_cell.angle_alpha   90.00
_cell.angle_beta   90.00
_cell.angle_gamma   90.00
#
_symmetry.space_group_name_H-M   'P 1'
#
loop_
_entity.id
_entity.type
_entity.pdbx_description
1 polymer ?
#
loop_
_entity_poly.entity_id
_entity_poly.type
_entity_poly.pdbx_seq_one_letter_code
_entity_poly.pdbx_strand_id
1 'polypeptide(L)' 'MEDRIHTAYKGEIYGISFLSFFAKNYADKSHSQLWETLIHVEVLTAKLLEPYLDKHSIEYDKHNTDMQLKGIKDAEF' A
#
# COMPACT_ATOMS: atom_id res chain seq x y z
N MET A 1 19.55 -6.20 0.14
CA MET A 1 18.87 -5.13 -0.63
C MET A 1 17.49 -5.63 -1.04
N GLU A 2 17.44 -6.82 -1.65
CA GLU A 2 16.24 -7.59 -1.99
C GLU A 2 15.18 -7.61 -0.87
N ASP A 3 15.54 -8.04 0.35
CA ASP A 3 14.61 -8.04 1.49
C ASP A 3 14.01 -6.66 1.81
N ARG A 4 14.77 -5.58 1.60
CA ARG A 4 14.30 -4.22 1.85
C ARG A 4 13.30 -3.79 0.79
N ILE A 5 13.53 -4.16 -0.47
CA ILE A 5 12.61 -3.86 -1.58
C ILE A 5 11.32 -4.68 -1.44
N HIS A 6 11.43 -5.96 -1.07
CA HIS A 6 10.25 -6.79 -0.80
C HIS A 6 9.46 -6.27 0.41
N THR A 7 10.15 -5.83 1.47
CA THR A 7 9.50 -5.19 2.63
C THR A 7 8.84 -3.88 2.25
N ALA A 8 9.48 -3.05 1.40
CA ALA A 8 8.88 -1.82 0.89
C ALA A 8 7.60 -2.14 0.12
N TYR A 9 7.62 -3.12 -0.79
CA TYR A 9 6.44 -3.55 -1.53
C TYR A 9 5.28 -3.96 -0.62
N LYS A 10 5.55 -4.76 0.43
CA LYS A 10 4.54 -5.10 1.45
C LYS A 10 4.02 -3.86 2.18
N GLY A 11 4.90 -2.89 2.44
CA GLY A 11 4.56 -1.58 2.98
C GLY A 11 3.56 -0.84 2.11
N GLU A 12 3.73 -0.83 0.80
CA GLU A 12 2.79 -0.19 -0.13
C GLU A 12 1.42 -0.90 -0.12
N ILE A 13 1.37 -2.24 -0.09
CA ILE A 13 0.10 -2.99 0.03
C ILE A 13 -0.64 -2.63 1.33
N TYR A 14 0.11 -2.50 2.42
CA TYR A 14 -0.40 -2.02 3.69
C TYR A 14 -0.92 -0.57 3.57
N GLY A 15 -0.14 0.35 3.00
CA GLY A 15 -0.46 1.77 2.88
C GLY A 15 -1.70 2.03 2.02
N ILE A 16 -1.82 1.33 0.88
CA ILE A 16 -3.01 1.34 0.03
C ILE A 16 -4.26 0.99 0.85
N SER A 17 -4.19 -0.10 1.62
CA SER A 17 -5.34 -0.60 2.39
C SER A 17 -5.69 0.33 3.55
N PHE A 18 -4.69 0.81 4.27
CA PHE A 18 -4.83 1.78 5.36
C PHE A 18 -5.50 3.07 4.86
N LEU A 19 -4.91 3.72 3.85
CA LEU A 19 -5.38 5.01 3.37
C LEU A 19 -6.76 4.89 2.71
N SER A 20 -7.00 3.81 1.95
CA SER A 20 -8.33 3.57 1.34
C SER A 20 -9.41 3.39 2.39
N PHE A 21 -9.12 2.62 3.45
CA PHE A 21 -10.06 2.41 4.53
C PHE A 21 -10.29 3.70 5.33
N PHE A 22 -9.21 4.41 5.68
CA PHE A 22 -9.29 5.66 6.42
C PHE A 22 -10.06 6.74 5.65
N ALA A 23 -9.73 6.92 4.37
CA ALA A 23 -10.38 7.89 3.49
C ALA A 23 -11.89 7.64 3.36
N LYS A 24 -12.29 6.36 3.31
CA LYS A 24 -13.68 5.96 3.18
C LYS A 24 -14.48 6.16 4.47
N ASN A 25 -13.88 5.85 5.63
CA ASN A 25 -14.62 5.71 6.89
C ASN A 25 -14.45 6.89 7.86
N TYR A 26 -13.32 7.60 7.81
CA TYR A 26 -12.95 8.57 8.85
C TYR A 26 -12.55 9.95 8.31
N ALA A 27 -12.02 10.02 7.09
CA ALA A 27 -11.52 11.28 6.55
C ALA A 27 -12.60 12.34 6.35
N ASP A 28 -12.24 13.60 6.60
CA ASP A 28 -13.03 14.75 6.17
C ASP A 28 -13.04 14.81 4.63
N LYS A 29 -14.26 14.82 4.06
CA LYS A 29 -14.50 14.89 2.62
C LYS A 29 -13.95 16.16 1.98
N SER A 30 -13.74 17.23 2.74
CA SER A 30 -13.08 18.44 2.24
C SER A 30 -11.63 18.20 1.78
N HIS A 31 -11.02 17.10 2.21
CA HIS A 31 -9.66 16.68 1.85
C HIS A 31 -9.63 15.43 0.95
N SER A 32 -10.73 15.08 0.27
CA SER A 32 -10.79 13.85 -0.54
C SER A 32 -9.65 13.74 -1.56
N GLN A 33 -9.30 14.86 -2.22
CA GLN A 33 -8.22 14.90 -3.21
C GLN A 33 -6.84 14.58 -2.60
N LEU A 34 -6.59 15.00 -1.36
CA LEU A 34 -5.35 14.66 -0.66
C LEU A 34 -5.26 13.15 -0.44
N TRP A 35 -6.32 12.53 0.08
CA TRP A 35 -6.35 11.10 0.34
C TRP A 35 -6.25 10.27 -0.94
N GLU A 36 -6.95 10.66 -2.00
CA GLU A 36 -6.81 10.03 -3.31
C GLU A 36 -5.39 10.13 -3.85
N THR A 37 -4.74 11.28 -3.67
CA THR A 37 -3.34 11.48 -4.09
C THR A 37 -2.39 10.56 -3.32
N LEU A 38 -2.56 10.45 -2.00
CA LEU A 38 -1.73 9.56 -1.17
C LEU A 38 -1.92 8.09 -1.56
N ILE A 39 -3.17 7.64 -1.76
CA ILE A 39 -3.45 6.29 -2.26
C ILE A 39 -2.79 6.05 -3.63
N HIS A 40 -2.84 7.04 -4.52
CA HIS A 40 -2.19 6.95 -5.83
C HIS A 40 -0.67 6.79 -5.69
N VAL A 41 -0.04 7.54 -4.78
CA VAL A 41 1.41 7.44 -4.54
C VAL A 41 1.78 6.01 -4.10
N GLU A 42 1.05 5.40 -3.17
CA GLU A 42 1.32 4.02 -2.74
C GLU A 42 1.16 3.03 -3.90
N VAL A 43 0.08 3.15 -4.69
CA VAL A 43 -0.16 2.30 -5.89
C VAL A 43 0.97 2.47 -6.92
N LEU A 44 1.41 3.70 -7.16
CA LEU A 44 2.47 3.99 -8.12
C LEU A 44 3.80 3.41 -7.63
N THR A 45 4.14 3.61 -6.36
CA THR A 45 5.37 3.10 -5.76
C THR A 45 5.39 1.58 -5.80
N ALA A 46 4.31 0.89 -5.42
CA ALA A 46 4.20 -0.57 -5.54
C ALA A 46 4.52 -1.04 -6.97
N LYS A 47 3.89 -0.42 -7.97
CA LYS A 47 4.13 -0.73 -9.40
C LYS A 47 5.57 -0.47 -9.84
N LEU A 48 6.23 0.55 -9.29
CA LEU A 48 7.64 0.85 -9.61
C LEU A 48 8.62 -0.13 -8.97
N LEU A 49 8.22 -0.83 -7.90
CA LEU A 49 9.03 -1.87 -7.26
C LEU A 49 8.91 -3.23 -7.98
N GLU A 50 7.78 -3.52 -8.63
CA GLU A 50 7.54 -4.79 -9.36
C GLU A 50 8.68 -5.18 -10.32
N PRO A 51 9.18 -4.29 -11.22
CA PRO A 51 10.25 -4.67 -12.16
C PRO A 51 11.56 -5.10 -11.47
N TYR A 52 11.86 -4.55 -10.30
CA TYR A 52 13.04 -4.98 -9.52
C TYR A 52 12.83 -6.37 -8.94
N LEU A 53 11.64 -6.62 -8.37
CA LEU A 53 11.29 -7.93 -7.79
C LEU A 53 11.27 -9.02 -8.86
N ASP A 54 10.65 -8.74 -10.01
CA ASP A 54 10.65 -9.62 -11.20
C ASP A 54 12.08 -9.96 -11.65
N LYS A 55 12.93 -8.93 -11.79
CA LYS A 55 14.32 -9.09 -12.24
C LYS A 55 15.14 -10.00 -11.32
N HIS A 56 14.82 -10.02 -10.03
CA HIS A 56 15.52 -10.85 -9.04
C HIS A 56 14.75 -12.13 -8.67
N SER A 57 13.66 -12.44 -9.39
CA SER A 57 12.82 -13.62 -9.12
C SER A 57 12.31 -13.70 -7.67
N ILE A 58 12.02 -12.54 -7.07
CA ILE A 58 11.44 -12.45 -5.74
C ILE A 58 9.93 -12.48 -5.90
N GLU A 59 9.28 -13.49 -5.32
CA GLU A 59 7.82 -13.56 -5.31
C GLU A 59 7.22 -12.41 -4.50
N TYR A 60 6.18 -11.80 -5.04
CA TYR A 60 5.41 -10.76 -4.37
C TYR A 60 3.92 -10.96 -4.64
N ASP A 61 3.10 -10.61 -3.65
CA ASP A 61 1.65 -10.80 -3.73
C ASP A 61 0.93 -9.44 -3.68
N LYS A 62 0.32 -9.07 -4.80
CA LYS A 62 -0.53 -7.87 -4.95
C LYS A 62 -1.74 -7.89 -4.01
N HIS A 63 -2.13 -9.08 -3.58
CA HIS A 63 -3.28 -9.35 -2.73
C HIS A 63 -2.86 -9.91 -1.36
N ASN A 64 -1.65 -9.57 -0.90
CA ASN A 64 -1.13 -10.01 0.39
C ASN A 64 -2.13 -9.70 1.51
N THR A 65 -2.88 -10.73 1.90
CA THR A 65 -4.07 -10.56 2.75
C THR A 65 -3.68 -10.09 4.14
N ASP A 66 -2.51 -10.51 4.64
CA ASP A 66 -1.99 -10.08 5.94
C ASP A 66 -1.73 -8.57 5.98
N MET A 67 -1.09 -8.02 4.94
CA MET A 67 -0.83 -6.57 4.87
C MET A 67 -2.10 -5.77 4.64
N GLN A 68 -3.05 -6.29 3.86
CA GLN A 68 -4.34 -5.63 3.67
C GLN A 68 -5.14 -5.57 4.97
N LEU A 69 -5.26 -6.70 5.68
CA LEU A 69 -5.96 -6.78 6.96
C LEU A 69 -5.27 -5.94 8.02
N LYS A 70 -3.93 -5.91 8.04
CA LYS A 70 -3.18 -5.04 8.94
C LYS A 70 -3.47 -3.57 8.66
N GLY A 71 -3.45 -3.14 7.39
CA GLY A 71 -3.76 -1.77 7.00
C GLY A 71 -5.17 -1.34 7.42
N ILE A 72 -6.15 -2.21 7.22
CA ILE A 72 -7.54 -1.96 7.65
C ILE A 72 -7.61 -1.82 9.17
N LYS A 73 -7.09 -2.79 9.93
CA LYS A 73 -7.14 -2.77 11.39
C LYS A 73 -6.45 -1.54 11.97
N ASP A 74 -5.28 -1.18 11.46
CA ASP A 74 -4.53 -0.05 11.97
C ASP A 74 -5.21 1.29 11.64
N ALA A 75 -6.01 1.35 10.56
CA ALA A 75 -6.80 2.54 10.21
C ALA A 75 -8.04 2.73 11.12
N GLU A 76 -8.48 1.68 11.82
CA GLU A 76 -9.62 1.73 12.76
C GLU A 76 -9.25 2.29 14.14
N PHE A 77 -7.95 2.37 14.48
CA PHE A 77 -7.41 2.84 15.77
C PHE A 77 -6.89 4.28 15.71
#